data_AF-A0A348WF89-F1
#
_entry.id   AF-A0A348WF89-F1
#
_cell.length_a   1.000
_cell.length_b   1.000
_cell.length_c   1.000
_cell.angle_alpha   90.00
_cell.angle_beta   90.00
_cell.angle_gamma   90.00
#
_symmetry.space_group_name_H-M   'P 1'
#
loop_
_entity.id
_entity.type
_entity.pdbx_description
1 polymer ?
#
loop_
_entity_poly.entity_id
_entity_poly.type
_entity_poly.pdbx_seq_one_letter_code
_entity_poly.pdbx_strand_id
1 'polypeptide(L)'
;SGGDAANGMSREAPPPTEELVAYFTGPLALGPDGTAEASFDLPDFNGTVRLMAIAWTPRAVGAAEADVIVRDPVVLSASLPRFLAPGDRARMLLELIHTEGPAGEMMLRVASDGVALGDVPATVTLAEAGQQSLSLPLTAGAEGDHVITVTLTTPDGQDLVKTLTLPVRRNDPAISATRQIALAAGQSLTLGPDIFTGFHPGSGQAVLSAGPLAQMNAPALLQSLDRYPYGCTEQVTSRAMPLLYFNQVAQALDLGTEDQITASIDAAITRVLTRQSSNGAFGLWRAESGDFWLDAYVGDFLSRARAAGHAIPDRAFTMAMDNLRNRVNYAPDFDDGGEDIAYALMVLAREG
;
A
#
# COMPACT_ATOMS: atom_id res chain seq x y z
N SER A 1 19.59 18.38 4.82
CA SER A 1 19.76 17.12 5.59
C SER A 1 18.46 16.86 6.34
N GLY A 2 17.74 15.79 6.00
CA GLY A 2 16.44 15.48 6.58
C GLY A 2 16.56 15.18 8.06
N GLY A 3 15.82 15.91 8.88
CA GLY A 3 15.78 15.71 10.32
C GLY A 3 15.08 14.38 10.65
N ASP A 4 15.78 13.52 11.38
CA ASP A 4 15.26 12.35 12.08
C ASP A 4 14.32 12.75 13.24
N ALA A 5 13.36 13.62 12.96
CA ALA A 5 12.28 13.92 13.88
C ALA A 5 11.28 12.77 13.77
N ALA A 6 11.43 11.82 14.70
CA ALA A 6 10.48 10.77 14.99
C ALA A 6 9.04 11.29 14.94
N ASN A 7 8.30 10.94 13.88
CA ASN A 7 6.85 10.82 13.89
C ASN A 7 6.35 10.22 12.57
N GLY A 8 5.64 9.09 12.70
CA GLY A 8 4.82 8.51 11.65
C GLY A 8 5.60 7.78 10.57
N MET A 9 6.00 6.53 10.82
CA MET A 9 6.17 5.60 9.70
C MET A 9 4.84 5.62 8.93
N SER A 10 4.88 6.00 7.65
CA SER A 10 3.84 5.60 6.72
C SER A 10 4.04 4.12 6.44
N ARG A 11 3.82 3.28 7.46
CA ARG A 11 3.49 1.88 7.21
C ARG A 11 2.18 2.00 6.46
N GLU A 12 2.14 1.59 5.19
CA GLU A 12 0.88 1.04 4.66
C GLU A 12 0.36 0.14 5.78
N ALA A 13 -0.75 0.54 6.40
CA ALA A 13 -1.35 -0.31 7.39
C ALA A 13 -1.54 -1.64 6.65
N PRO A 14 -1.09 -2.78 7.20
CA PRO A 14 -1.46 -4.06 6.63
C PRO A 14 -2.98 -3.99 6.39
N PRO A 15 -3.45 -4.44 5.22
CA PRO A 15 -4.85 -4.29 4.85
C PRO A 15 -5.71 -4.69 6.05
N PRO A 16 -6.78 -3.93 6.34
CA PRO A 16 -7.61 -4.23 7.49
C PRO A 16 -7.97 -5.71 7.44
N THR A 17 -7.87 -6.37 8.59
CA THR A 17 -8.16 -7.81 8.70
C THR A 17 -9.61 -8.15 8.36
N GLU A 18 -10.46 -7.13 8.22
CA GLU A 18 -11.88 -7.24 7.92
C GLU A 18 -12.26 -6.25 6.81
N GLU A 19 -13.18 -6.65 5.93
CA GLU A 19 -13.66 -5.82 4.82
C GLU A 19 -14.60 -4.71 5.32
N LEU A 20 -14.51 -3.53 4.71
CA LEU A 20 -15.43 -2.44 4.99
C LEU A 20 -16.78 -2.69 4.31
N VAL A 21 -17.85 -2.78 5.11
CA VAL A 21 -19.22 -2.96 4.61
C VAL A 21 -19.79 -1.61 4.13
N ALA A 22 -19.55 -1.30 2.85
CA ALA A 22 -20.12 -0.14 2.18
C ALA A 22 -20.44 -0.48 0.72
N TYR A 23 -21.72 -0.74 0.44
CA TYR A 23 -22.19 -1.15 -0.88
C TYR A 23 -23.16 -0.12 -1.45
N PHE A 24 -23.11 0.04 -2.77
CA PHE A 24 -23.98 0.94 -3.51
C PHE A 24 -24.38 0.31 -4.84
N THR A 25 -25.67 0.33 -5.13
CA THR A 25 -26.19 0.06 -6.47
C THR A 25 -26.51 1.39 -7.15
N GLY A 26 -26.23 1.48 -8.45
CA GLY A 26 -26.70 2.61 -9.26
C GLY A 26 -28.24 2.69 -9.33
N PRO A 27 -28.78 3.67 -10.08
CA PRO A 27 -30.22 3.86 -10.23
C PRO A 27 -30.93 2.58 -10.72
N LEU A 28 -31.96 2.15 -10.00
CA LEU A 28 -32.81 1.04 -10.39
C LEU A 28 -34.16 1.59 -10.88
N ALA A 29 -34.66 1.04 -11.99
CA ALA A 29 -36.00 1.36 -12.48
C ALA A 29 -37.04 0.60 -11.65
N LEU A 30 -38.05 1.31 -11.16
CA LEU A 30 -39.17 0.68 -10.47
C LEU A 30 -40.04 -0.09 -11.47
N GLY A 31 -40.49 -1.27 -11.07
CA GLY A 31 -41.45 -2.09 -11.79
C GLY A 31 -42.83 -1.44 -11.87
N PRO A 32 -43.77 -2.04 -12.64
CA PRO A 32 -45.14 -1.53 -12.79
C PRO A 32 -45.93 -1.43 -11.47
N ASP A 33 -45.52 -2.20 -10.47
CA ASP A 33 -46.05 -2.24 -9.10
C ASP A 33 -45.34 -1.27 -8.15
N GLY A 34 -44.32 -0.53 -8.63
CA GLY A 34 -43.56 0.43 -7.84
C GLY A 34 -42.43 -0.18 -7.02
N THR A 35 -42.05 -1.44 -7.25
CA THR A 35 -40.97 -2.13 -6.52
C THR A 35 -39.67 -2.18 -7.32
N ALA A 36 -38.54 -2.29 -6.63
CA ALA A 36 -37.25 -2.64 -7.22
C ALA A 36 -36.49 -3.53 -6.25
N GLU A 37 -35.65 -4.40 -6.78
CA GLU A 37 -34.86 -5.36 -6.02
C GLU A 37 -33.37 -5.06 -6.20
N ALA A 38 -32.64 -5.06 -5.09
CA ALA A 38 -31.19 -4.94 -5.05
C ALA A 38 -30.66 -6.06 -4.14
N SER A 39 -29.67 -6.80 -4.60
CA SER A 39 -28.99 -7.84 -3.82
C SER A 39 -27.56 -7.40 -3.55
N PHE A 40 -27.10 -7.60 -2.31
CA PHE A 40 -25.74 -7.35 -1.89
C PHE A 40 -25.21 -8.59 -1.19
N ASP A 41 -24.12 -9.14 -1.70
CA ASP A 41 -23.39 -10.20 -1.03
C ASP A 41 -22.50 -9.55 0.03
N LEU A 42 -22.96 -9.61 1.28
CA LEU A 42 -22.22 -9.08 2.41
C LEU A 42 -21.04 -10.03 2.75
N PRO A 43 -19.88 -9.48 3.13
CA PRO A 43 -18.78 -10.28 3.63
C PRO A 43 -19.14 -10.78 5.05
N ASP A 44 -18.24 -11.56 5.65
CA ASP A 44 -18.37 -11.90 7.08
C ASP A 44 -18.45 -10.61 7.92
N PHE A 45 -19.65 -10.35 8.44
CA PHE A 45 -19.98 -9.14 9.16
C PHE A 45 -21.00 -9.45 10.25
N ASN A 46 -20.66 -9.10 11.48
CA ASN A 46 -21.54 -9.22 12.64
C ASN A 46 -21.81 -7.81 13.18
N GLY A 47 -23.03 -7.29 12.95
CA GLY A 47 -23.39 -5.93 13.34
C GLY A 47 -24.70 -5.44 12.72
N THR A 48 -24.87 -4.11 12.69
CA THR A 48 -26.04 -3.46 12.09
C THR A 48 -25.64 -2.78 10.79
N VAL A 49 -26.29 -3.15 9.69
CA VAL A 49 -26.18 -2.47 8.40
C VAL A 49 -27.34 -1.50 8.25
N ARG A 50 -27.05 -0.27 7.83
CA ARG A 50 -28.09 0.72 7.52
C ARG A 50 -28.37 0.74 6.03
N LEU A 51 -29.56 0.25 5.66
CA LEU A 51 -30.07 0.32 4.29
C LEU A 51 -30.66 1.71 4.04
N MET A 52 -30.15 2.41 3.04
CA MET A 52 -30.64 3.72 2.63
C MET A 52 -31.13 3.66 1.18
N ALA A 53 -32.29 4.26 0.91
CA ALA A 53 -32.86 4.35 -0.43
C ALA A 53 -33.28 5.78 -0.73
N ILE A 54 -32.95 6.25 -1.94
CA ILE A 54 -33.39 7.54 -2.48
C ILE A 54 -34.14 7.25 -3.79
N ALA A 55 -35.36 7.74 -3.89
CA ALA A 55 -36.20 7.61 -5.08
C ALA A 55 -36.55 8.99 -5.63
N TRP A 56 -36.61 9.13 -6.95
CA TRP A 56 -37.00 10.40 -7.58
C TRP A 56 -37.82 10.18 -8.85
N THR A 57 -38.58 11.22 -9.20
CA THR A 57 -39.30 11.38 -10.46
C THR A 57 -38.95 12.77 -11.01
N PRO A 58 -39.37 13.16 -12.23
CA PRO A 58 -39.17 14.52 -12.72
C PRO A 58 -39.79 15.62 -11.83
N ARG A 59 -40.68 15.27 -10.88
CA ARG A 59 -41.45 16.23 -10.08
C ARG A 59 -41.26 16.08 -8.56
N ALA A 60 -40.59 15.03 -8.08
CA ALA A 60 -40.48 14.74 -6.65
C ALA A 60 -39.25 13.90 -6.32
N VAL A 61 -38.77 14.01 -5.08
CA VAL A 61 -37.73 13.18 -4.48
C VAL A 61 -38.21 12.66 -3.12
N GLY A 62 -37.78 11.47 -2.74
CA GLY A 62 -38.02 10.88 -1.43
C GLY A 62 -36.82 10.06 -0.99
N ALA A 63 -36.65 9.90 0.32
CA ALA A 63 -35.60 9.09 0.93
C ALA A 63 -36.15 8.33 2.13
N ALA A 64 -35.59 7.16 2.40
CA ALA A 64 -35.88 6.34 3.56
C ALA A 64 -34.62 5.58 3.99
N GLU A 65 -34.55 5.23 5.28
CA GLU A 65 -33.51 4.38 5.83
C GLU A 65 -34.11 3.35 6.81
N ALA A 66 -33.46 2.19 6.92
CA ALA A 66 -33.82 1.13 7.85
C ALA A 66 -32.57 0.38 8.33
N ASP A 67 -32.57 -0.04 9.59
CA ASP A 67 -31.51 -0.87 10.16
C ASP A 67 -31.81 -2.35 9.93
N VAL A 68 -30.80 -3.08 9.49
CA VAL A 68 -30.82 -4.53 9.26
C VAL A 68 -29.74 -5.15 10.14
N ILE A 69 -30.14 -6.02 11.06
CA ILE A 69 -29.20 -6.75 11.91
C ILE A 69 -28.68 -7.95 11.13
N VAL A 70 -27.36 -8.04 10.99
CA VAL A 70 -26.66 -9.15 10.37
C VAL A 70 -25.83 -9.81 11.46
N ARG A 71 -26.14 -11.07 11.77
CA ARG A 71 -25.40 -11.83 12.76
C ARG A 71 -25.41 -13.31 12.38
N ASP A 72 -24.29 -13.96 12.64
CA ASP A 72 -24.19 -15.40 12.57
C ASP A 72 -24.76 -16.06 13.84
N PRO A 73 -25.25 -17.31 13.76
CA PRO A 73 -25.72 -18.07 14.93
C PRO A 73 -24.61 -18.33 15.96
N VAL A 74 -23.35 -18.27 15.52
CA VAL A 74 -22.18 -18.23 16.38
C VAL A 74 -21.26 -17.14 15.86
N VAL A 75 -20.85 -16.21 16.73
CA VAL A 75 -19.87 -15.19 16.38
C VAL A 75 -18.47 -15.80 16.51
N LEU A 76 -17.70 -15.78 15.43
CA LEU A 76 -16.30 -16.19 15.38
C LEU A 76 -15.39 -14.95 15.41
N SER A 77 -14.65 -14.77 16.51
CA SER A 77 -13.61 -13.75 16.61
C SER A 77 -12.23 -14.43 16.65
N ALA A 78 -11.31 -13.97 15.81
CA ALA A 78 -9.96 -14.52 15.77
C ALA A 78 -8.91 -13.41 15.83
N SER A 79 -7.94 -13.56 16.72
CA SER A 79 -6.85 -12.60 16.90
C SER A 79 -5.50 -13.23 16.56
N LEU A 80 -4.76 -12.55 15.68
CA LEU A 80 -3.42 -12.93 15.22
C LEU A 80 -2.40 -11.82 15.52
N PRO A 81 -1.10 -12.15 15.64
CA PRO A 81 -0.04 -11.16 15.49
C PRO A 81 -0.16 -10.44 14.14
N ARG A 82 0.23 -9.16 14.09
CA ARG A 82 0.18 -8.37 12.85
C ARG A 82 1.08 -8.91 11.74
N PHE A 83 2.19 -9.54 12.12
CA PHE A 83 3.10 -10.25 11.24
C PHE A 83 3.96 -11.21 12.07
N LEU A 84 4.63 -12.14 11.41
CA LEU A 84 5.68 -13.00 11.98
C LEU A 84 6.91 -13.03 11.08
N ALA A 85 8.07 -13.39 11.63
CA ALA A 85 9.23 -13.77 10.83
C ALA A 85 9.20 -15.28 10.50
N PRO A 86 9.84 -15.72 9.40
CA PRO A 86 9.96 -17.15 9.09
C PRO A 86 10.52 -17.96 10.26
N GLY A 87 9.80 -18.99 10.68
CA GLY A 87 10.17 -19.85 11.81
C GLY A 87 9.69 -19.38 13.19
N ASP A 88 9.10 -18.19 13.30
CA ASP A 88 8.50 -17.73 14.55
C ASP A 88 7.36 -18.65 14.98
N ARG A 89 7.18 -18.76 16.30
CA ARG A 89 6.06 -19.49 16.92
C ARG A 89 5.18 -18.51 17.67
N ALA A 90 3.88 -18.59 17.44
CA ALA A 90 2.89 -17.78 18.11
C ALA A 90 1.62 -18.58 18.40
N ARG A 91 0.57 -17.89 18.81
CA ARG A 91 -0.76 -18.46 19.05
C ARG A 91 -1.83 -17.56 18.43
N MET A 92 -2.83 -18.18 17.81
CA MET A 92 -4.08 -17.53 17.42
C MET A 92 -5.07 -17.73 18.56
N LEU A 93 -5.69 -16.64 19.02
CA LEU A 93 -6.83 -16.73 19.92
C LEU A 93 -8.10 -16.80 19.08
N LEU A 94 -8.86 -17.89 19.21
CA LEU A 94 -10.16 -18.08 18.58
C LEU A 94 -11.23 -18.07 19.65
N GLU A 95 -12.14 -17.11 19.58
CA GLU A 95 -13.28 -16.95 20.49
C GLU A 95 -14.56 -17.24 19.73
N LEU A 96 -15.39 -18.10 20.32
CA LEU A 96 -16.63 -18.58 19.76
C LEU A 96 -17.74 -18.23 20.74
N ILE A 97 -18.75 -17.48 20.30
CA ILE A 97 -19.86 -17.05 21.14
C ILE A 97 -21.16 -17.47 20.47
N HIS A 98 -21.91 -18.38 21.11
CA HIS A 98 -23.23 -18.77 20.63
C HIS A 98 -24.22 -17.62 20.82
N THR A 99 -24.96 -17.27 19.77
CA THR A 99 -25.93 -16.17 19.79
C THR A 99 -27.36 -16.69 19.59
N GLU A 100 -27.57 -17.58 18.62
CA GLU A 100 -28.86 -18.17 18.28
C GLU A 100 -28.72 -19.52 17.55
N GLY A 101 -29.85 -20.18 17.28
CA GLY A 101 -29.85 -21.50 16.64
C GLY A 101 -29.45 -22.64 17.59
N PRO A 102 -29.24 -23.86 17.07
CA PRO A 102 -28.99 -25.04 17.90
C PRO A 102 -27.62 -24.97 18.58
N ALA A 103 -27.62 -25.07 19.92
CA ALA A 103 -26.44 -25.25 20.73
C ALA A 103 -26.01 -26.73 20.78
N GLY A 104 -24.74 -27.01 21.06
CA GLY A 104 -24.22 -28.37 21.15
C GLY A 104 -22.78 -28.52 20.70
N GLU A 105 -22.40 -29.75 20.35
CA GLU A 105 -21.12 -30.06 19.73
C GLU A 105 -21.10 -29.55 18.28
N MET A 106 -20.04 -28.83 17.92
CA MET A 106 -19.81 -28.23 16.60
C MET A 106 -18.45 -28.71 16.09
N MET A 107 -18.36 -28.99 14.79
CA MET A 107 -17.09 -29.40 14.17
C MET A 107 -16.24 -28.16 13.88
N LEU A 108 -14.98 -28.18 14.31
CA LEU A 108 -14.02 -27.12 14.06
C LEU A 108 -12.94 -27.62 13.09
N ARG A 109 -12.73 -26.86 12.02
CA ARG A 109 -11.64 -27.09 11.07
C ARG A 109 -10.85 -25.79 10.90
N VAL A 110 -9.54 -25.88 10.99
CA VAL A 110 -8.65 -24.77 10.67
C VAL A 110 -7.68 -25.25 9.61
N ALA A 111 -7.63 -24.53 8.49
CA ALA A 111 -6.73 -24.80 7.38
C ALA A 111 -5.85 -23.56 7.15
N SER A 112 -4.62 -23.78 6.71
CA SER A 112 -3.75 -22.69 6.30
C SER A 112 -2.83 -23.13 5.17
N ASP A 113 -2.51 -22.19 4.29
CA ASP A 113 -1.40 -22.31 3.35
C ASP A 113 -0.18 -21.59 3.93
N GLY A 114 0.96 -22.27 4.02
CA GLY A 114 2.24 -21.69 4.46
C GLY A 114 2.39 -21.35 5.96
N VAL A 115 1.38 -21.56 6.81
CA VAL A 115 1.52 -21.53 8.28
C VAL A 115 1.21 -22.91 8.86
N ALA A 116 2.15 -23.45 9.64
CA ALA A 116 1.94 -24.73 10.29
C ALA A 116 1.08 -24.57 11.54
N LEU A 117 -0.07 -25.24 11.57
CA LEU A 117 -0.97 -25.28 12.71
C LEU A 117 -0.51 -26.36 13.70
N GLY A 118 -0.59 -26.04 14.99
CA GLY A 118 -0.36 -26.98 16.09
C GLY A 118 -1.59 -27.85 16.35
N ASP A 119 -1.83 -28.14 17.63
CA ASP A 119 -3.01 -28.90 18.04
C ASP A 119 -4.28 -28.07 17.85
N VAL A 120 -5.22 -28.59 17.06
CA VAL A 120 -6.53 -28.00 16.79
C VAL A 120 -7.58 -29.04 17.13
N PRO A 121 -8.51 -28.76 18.07
CA PRO A 121 -9.54 -29.71 18.42
C PRO A 121 -10.50 -29.91 17.24
N ALA A 122 -10.87 -31.16 16.97
CA ALA A 122 -11.81 -31.49 15.89
C ALA A 122 -13.25 -31.00 16.19
N THR A 123 -13.60 -30.88 17.47
CA THR A 123 -14.91 -30.40 17.90
C THR A 123 -14.79 -29.41 19.06
N VAL A 124 -15.82 -28.58 19.20
CA VAL A 124 -16.02 -27.67 20.32
C VAL A 124 -17.49 -27.71 20.75
N THR A 125 -17.75 -27.68 22.05
CA THR A 125 -19.12 -27.68 22.56
C THR A 125 -19.49 -26.29 23.06
N LEU A 126 -20.52 -25.71 22.46
CA LEU A 126 -21.12 -24.45 22.88
C LEU A 126 -22.49 -24.71 23.49
N ALA A 127 -22.68 -24.24 24.74
CA ALA A 127 -24.01 -24.16 25.34
C ALA A 127 -24.79 -22.97 24.76
N GLU A 128 -26.10 -22.94 24.97
CA GLU A 128 -26.94 -21.80 24.59
C GLU A 128 -26.45 -20.52 25.28
N ALA A 129 -26.22 -19.46 24.48
CA ALA A 129 -25.57 -18.20 24.91
C ALA A 129 -24.18 -18.40 25.57
N GLY A 130 -23.55 -19.56 25.36
CA GLY A 130 -22.25 -19.92 25.88
C GLY A 130 -21.10 -19.40 25.03
N GLN A 131 -19.91 -19.38 25.62
CA GLN A 131 -18.68 -18.98 24.94
C GLN A 131 -17.57 -20.02 25.13
N GLN A 132 -16.69 -20.14 24.14
CA GLN A 132 -15.46 -20.92 24.21
C GLN A 132 -14.29 -20.10 23.66
N SER A 133 -13.11 -20.31 24.24
CA SER A 133 -11.88 -19.65 23.82
C SER A 133 -10.78 -20.68 23.63
N LEU A 134 -10.20 -20.70 22.43
CA LEU A 134 -9.19 -21.67 21.99
C LEU A 134 -7.90 -20.92 21.66
N SER A 135 -6.78 -21.38 22.20
CA SER A 135 -5.45 -20.86 21.89
C SER A 135 -4.74 -21.84 20.96
N LEU A 136 -4.80 -21.58 19.65
CA LEU A 136 -4.26 -22.46 18.62
C LEU A 136 -2.79 -22.11 18.33
N PRO A 137 -1.82 -23.01 18.57
CA PRO A 137 -0.42 -22.75 18.25
C PRO A 137 -0.22 -22.64 16.74
N LEU A 138 0.67 -21.76 16.32
CA LEU A 138 1.03 -21.59 14.90
C LEU A 138 2.52 -21.32 14.75
N THR A 139 3.10 -21.84 13.66
CA THR A 139 4.50 -21.63 13.28
C THR A 139 4.56 -21.04 11.86
N ALA A 140 5.20 -19.88 11.72
CA ALA A 140 5.34 -19.19 10.46
C ALA A 140 6.26 -19.96 9.48
N GLY A 141 5.80 -20.12 8.24
CA GLY A 141 6.58 -20.75 7.17
C GLY A 141 7.43 -19.74 6.39
N ALA A 142 7.35 -19.81 5.06
CA ALA A 142 8.10 -18.93 4.16
C ALA A 142 7.57 -17.48 4.18
N GLU A 143 8.30 -16.55 3.60
CA GLU A 143 7.82 -15.17 3.40
C GLU A 143 6.62 -15.15 2.45
N GLY A 144 5.65 -14.29 2.75
CA GLY A 144 4.41 -14.17 1.99
C GLY A 144 3.22 -13.80 2.86
N ASP A 145 2.08 -13.59 2.21
CA ASP A 145 0.79 -13.43 2.88
C ASP A 145 0.07 -14.78 2.87
N HIS A 146 -0.11 -15.32 4.07
CA HIS A 146 -0.65 -16.66 4.26
C HIS A 146 -2.08 -16.60 4.73
N VAL A 147 -2.95 -17.34 4.07
CA VAL A 147 -4.37 -17.39 4.41
C VAL A 147 -4.59 -18.49 5.46
N ILE A 148 -5.37 -18.15 6.49
CA ILE A 148 -5.88 -19.08 7.50
C ILE A 148 -7.41 -19.06 7.40
N THR A 149 -8.00 -20.23 7.15
CA THR A 149 -9.45 -20.42 7.08
C THR A 149 -9.93 -21.22 8.28
N VAL A 150 -10.80 -20.63 9.08
CA VAL A 150 -11.50 -21.29 10.19
C VAL A 150 -12.91 -21.61 9.72
N THR A 151 -13.31 -22.86 9.82
CA THR A 151 -14.68 -23.33 9.54
C THR A 151 -15.26 -23.96 10.79
N LEU A 152 -16.39 -23.43 11.25
CA LEU A 152 -17.20 -24.01 12.31
C LEU A 152 -18.51 -24.51 11.71
N THR A 153 -18.77 -25.81 11.80
CA THR A 153 -20.03 -26.40 11.35
C THR A 153 -20.99 -26.52 12.54
N THR A 154 -22.12 -25.82 12.47
CA THR A 154 -23.17 -25.83 13.50
C THR A 154 -23.91 -27.19 13.54
N PRO A 155 -24.68 -27.50 14.61
CA PRO A 155 -25.37 -28.80 14.74
C PRO A 155 -26.42 -29.06 13.65
N ASP A 156 -26.97 -28.02 13.03
CA ASP A 156 -27.88 -28.10 11.87
C ASP A 156 -27.15 -28.15 10.51
N GLY A 157 -25.81 -28.14 10.52
CA GLY A 157 -24.98 -28.36 9.33
C GLY A 157 -24.63 -27.10 8.55
N GLN A 158 -24.83 -25.90 9.12
CA GLN A 158 -24.37 -24.65 8.52
C GLN A 158 -22.87 -24.47 8.77
N ASP A 159 -22.11 -24.18 7.72
CA ASP A 159 -20.70 -23.81 7.84
C ASP A 159 -20.56 -22.30 8.02
N LEU A 160 -19.91 -21.90 9.10
CA LEU A 160 -19.49 -20.53 9.37
C LEU A 160 -18.00 -20.42 9.08
N VAL A 161 -17.62 -19.55 8.14
CA VAL A 161 -16.25 -19.48 7.61
C VAL A 161 -15.63 -18.11 7.91
N LYS A 162 -14.54 -18.10 8.68
CA LYS A 162 -13.71 -16.91 8.91
C LYS A 162 -12.39 -17.06 8.15
N THR A 163 -12.04 -16.07 7.34
CA THR A 163 -10.76 -16.02 6.63
C THR A 163 -9.89 -14.92 7.23
N LEU A 164 -8.63 -15.23 7.47
CA LEU A 164 -7.64 -14.32 8.05
C LEU A 164 -6.38 -14.36 7.20
N THR A 165 -5.68 -13.23 7.11
CA THR A 165 -4.38 -13.14 6.44
C THR A 165 -3.29 -12.89 7.48
N LEU A 166 -2.27 -13.75 7.51
CA LEU A 166 -1.09 -13.62 8.36
C LEU A 166 0.15 -13.29 7.51
N PRO A 167 0.62 -12.04 7.55
CA PRO A 167 1.87 -11.66 6.90
C PRO A 167 3.08 -12.33 7.55
N VAL A 168 3.88 -13.05 6.77
CA VAL A 168 5.21 -13.52 7.16
C VAL A 168 6.26 -12.70 6.40
N ARG A 169 7.15 -12.03 7.13
CA ARG A 169 8.13 -11.06 6.60
C ARG A 169 9.47 -11.22 7.31
N ARG A 170 10.60 -11.18 6.58
CA ARG A 170 11.90 -10.96 7.23
C ARG A 170 12.06 -9.50 7.60
N ASN A 171 12.65 -9.28 8.78
CA ASN A 171 13.03 -7.95 9.25
C ASN A 171 14.53 -7.69 9.11
N ASP A 172 15.29 -8.64 8.57
CA ASP A 172 16.70 -8.44 8.29
C ASP A 172 16.85 -7.40 7.18
N PRO A 173 17.80 -6.46 7.29
CA PRO A 173 18.04 -5.48 6.24
C PRO A 173 18.47 -6.20 4.97
N ALA A 174 17.90 -5.81 3.83
CA ALA A 174 18.33 -6.31 2.55
C ALA A 174 19.80 -5.95 2.30
N ILE A 175 20.62 -6.96 2.06
CA ILE A 175 22.01 -6.76 1.62
C ILE A 175 22.09 -6.81 0.11
N SER A 176 23.08 -6.14 -0.47
CA SER A 176 23.35 -6.19 -1.91
C SER A 176 24.85 -6.33 -2.15
N ALA A 177 25.21 -7.00 -3.24
CA ALA A 177 26.58 -7.12 -3.70
C ALA A 177 26.67 -6.59 -5.13
N THR A 178 27.55 -5.61 -5.35
CA THR A 178 27.83 -5.08 -6.69
C THR A 178 29.18 -5.61 -7.16
N ARG A 179 29.22 -6.16 -8.37
CA ARG A 179 30.45 -6.62 -9.03
C ARG A 179 30.56 -5.92 -10.37
N GLN A 180 31.66 -5.18 -10.58
CA GLN A 180 31.99 -4.59 -11.87
C GLN A 180 33.09 -5.41 -12.53
N ILE A 181 32.84 -5.85 -13.75
CA ILE A 181 33.74 -6.75 -14.49
C ILE A 181 34.03 -6.11 -15.84
N ALA A 182 35.31 -5.89 -16.14
CA ALA A 182 35.75 -5.52 -17.49
C ALA A 182 35.95 -6.80 -18.31
N LEU A 183 35.16 -6.96 -19.38
CA LEU A 183 35.27 -8.08 -20.31
C LEU A 183 35.97 -7.62 -21.59
N ALA A 184 37.13 -8.20 -21.88
CA ALA A 184 37.83 -7.94 -23.14
C ALA A 184 37.15 -8.66 -24.31
N ALA A 185 37.41 -8.20 -25.54
CA ALA A 185 36.90 -8.82 -26.75
C ALA A 185 37.28 -10.31 -26.81
N GLY A 186 36.29 -11.18 -27.07
CA GLY A 186 36.47 -12.64 -27.12
C GLY A 186 36.47 -13.34 -25.76
N GLN A 187 36.35 -12.62 -24.64
CA GLN A 187 36.14 -13.23 -23.33
C GLN A 187 34.65 -13.50 -23.06
N SER A 188 34.37 -14.49 -22.22
CA SER A 188 33.02 -14.84 -21.77
C SER A 188 32.93 -14.83 -20.24
N LEU A 189 31.81 -14.36 -19.72
CA LEU A 189 31.44 -14.47 -18.30
C LEU A 189 30.27 -15.43 -18.17
N THR A 190 30.36 -16.38 -17.24
CA THR A 190 29.27 -17.28 -16.87
C THR A 190 28.81 -16.91 -15.46
N LEU A 191 27.51 -16.66 -15.30
CA LEU A 191 26.88 -16.40 -14.00
C LEU A 191 26.15 -17.68 -13.55
N GLY A 192 26.57 -18.24 -12.42
CA GLY A 192 25.95 -19.41 -11.81
C GLY A 192 25.14 -19.06 -10.56
N PRO A 193 24.53 -20.06 -9.90
CA PRO A 193 23.79 -19.85 -8.64
C PRO A 193 24.68 -19.36 -7.49
N ASP A 194 26.00 -19.50 -7.62
CA ASP A 194 27.00 -19.03 -6.67
C ASP A 194 26.96 -17.51 -6.46
N ILE A 195 26.37 -16.74 -7.39
CA ILE A 195 26.16 -15.30 -7.19
C ILE A 195 25.26 -14.98 -5.99
N PHE A 196 24.41 -15.94 -5.57
CA PHE A 196 23.53 -15.83 -4.41
C PHE A 196 24.10 -16.49 -3.15
N THR A 197 25.38 -16.85 -3.15
CA THR A 197 26.03 -17.39 -1.94
C THR A 197 25.95 -16.38 -0.80
N GLY A 198 25.44 -16.80 0.36
CA GLY A 198 25.24 -15.95 1.53
C GLY A 198 23.89 -15.23 1.57
N PHE A 199 23.03 -15.39 0.56
CA PHE A 199 21.65 -14.91 0.57
C PHE A 199 20.67 -16.04 0.93
N HIS A 200 19.48 -15.67 1.40
CA HIS A 200 18.44 -16.64 1.67
C HIS A 200 17.88 -17.25 0.37
N PRO A 201 17.58 -18.56 0.35
CA PRO A 201 16.90 -19.17 -0.80
C PRO A 201 15.59 -18.44 -1.12
N GLY A 202 15.38 -18.13 -2.40
CA GLY A 202 14.18 -17.44 -2.88
C GLY A 202 14.17 -15.93 -2.68
N SER A 203 15.14 -15.34 -1.98
CA SER A 203 15.19 -13.88 -1.73
C SER A 203 16.10 -13.10 -2.70
N GLY A 204 16.83 -13.81 -3.56
CA GLY A 204 17.86 -13.22 -4.42
C GLY A 204 17.32 -12.75 -5.77
N GLN A 205 17.65 -11.52 -6.15
CA GLN A 205 17.46 -10.99 -7.51
C GLN A 205 18.82 -10.50 -8.02
N ALA A 206 19.09 -10.69 -9.32
CA ALA A 206 20.33 -10.23 -9.95
C ALA A 206 20.01 -9.43 -11.21
N VAL A 207 20.71 -8.30 -11.38
CA VAL A 207 20.54 -7.39 -12.51
C VAL A 207 21.90 -7.23 -13.18
N LEU A 208 21.94 -7.46 -14.49
CA LEU A 208 23.16 -7.31 -15.29
C LEU A 208 23.00 -6.11 -16.22
N SER A 209 23.95 -5.17 -16.14
CA SER A 209 24.10 -4.05 -17.07
C SER A 209 25.41 -4.20 -17.83
N ALA A 210 25.42 -3.83 -19.12
CA ALA A 210 26.59 -3.89 -19.97
C ALA A 210 26.76 -2.59 -20.77
N GLY A 211 28.00 -2.29 -21.18
CA GLY A 211 28.32 -1.09 -21.96
C GLY A 211 28.38 0.19 -21.11
N PRO A 212 28.12 1.37 -21.70
CA PRO A 212 28.19 2.65 -20.99
C PRO A 212 27.26 2.72 -19.76
N LEU A 213 26.11 2.05 -19.80
CA LEU A 213 25.18 1.95 -18.68
C LEU A 213 25.73 1.16 -17.49
N ALA A 214 26.80 0.36 -17.67
CA ALA A 214 27.45 -0.37 -16.58
C ALA A 214 28.41 0.52 -15.77
N GLN A 215 28.67 1.75 -16.20
CA GLN A 215 29.51 2.71 -15.46
C GLN A 215 28.75 3.36 -14.28
N MET A 216 27.42 3.31 -14.30
CA MET A 216 26.57 3.84 -13.25
C MET A 216 25.62 2.75 -12.77
N ASN A 217 25.57 2.52 -11.46
CA ASN A 217 24.66 1.53 -10.88
C ASN A 217 23.23 2.08 -10.74
N ALA A 218 22.66 2.56 -11.86
CA ALA A 218 21.29 3.05 -11.92
C ALA A 218 20.26 2.03 -11.41
N PRO A 219 20.40 0.71 -11.67
CA PRO A 219 19.49 -0.27 -11.09
C PRO A 219 19.48 -0.29 -9.57
N ALA A 220 20.65 -0.28 -8.91
CA ALA A 220 20.70 -0.25 -7.45
C ALA A 220 20.16 1.06 -6.86
N LEU A 221 20.40 2.19 -7.52
CA LEU A 221 19.84 3.48 -7.10
C LEU A 221 18.31 3.50 -7.21
N LEU A 222 17.75 2.99 -8.31
CA LEU A 222 16.30 2.85 -8.47
C LEU A 222 15.69 1.92 -7.42
N GLN A 223 16.30 0.75 -7.18
CA GLN A 223 15.84 -0.15 -6.11
C GLN A 223 15.94 0.49 -4.72
N SER A 224 16.97 1.28 -4.46
CA SER A 224 17.13 1.99 -3.18
C SER A 224 16.05 3.04 -2.98
N LEU A 225 15.69 3.77 -4.04
CA LEU A 225 14.62 4.77 -4.00
C LEU A 225 13.24 4.12 -3.86
N ASP A 226 13.02 3.00 -4.55
CA ASP A 226 11.76 2.26 -4.51
C ASP A 226 11.47 1.68 -3.11
N ARG A 227 12.49 1.11 -2.47
CA ARG A 227 12.38 0.48 -1.14
C ARG A 227 12.34 1.49 0.01
N TYR A 228 12.55 2.78 -0.26
CA TYR A 228 12.62 3.78 0.79
C TYR A 228 11.24 3.95 1.45
N PRO A 229 11.08 3.65 2.75
CA PRO A 229 9.76 3.44 3.35
C PRO A 229 9.08 4.74 3.79
N TYR A 230 9.79 5.86 3.73
CA TYR A 230 9.29 7.15 4.18
C TYR A 230 8.74 7.94 3.01
N GLY A 231 7.80 8.84 3.32
CA GLY A 231 7.01 9.55 2.32
C GLY A 231 7.11 11.06 2.41
N CYS A 232 8.20 11.65 2.90
CA CYS A 232 8.43 13.11 2.82
C CYS A 232 8.32 13.58 1.36
N THR A 233 8.08 14.87 1.15
CA THR A 233 7.97 15.45 -0.19
C THR A 233 9.24 15.25 -1.01
N GLU A 234 10.41 15.40 -0.39
CA GLU A 234 11.69 15.10 -1.04
C GLU A 234 11.75 13.63 -1.49
N GLN A 235 11.38 12.69 -0.63
CA GLN A 235 11.46 11.25 -0.90
C GLN A 235 10.46 10.81 -1.99
N VAL A 236 9.23 11.31 -1.93
CA VAL A 236 8.21 11.07 -2.97
C VAL A 236 8.70 11.60 -4.32
N THR A 237 9.26 12.81 -4.32
CA THR A 237 9.86 13.41 -5.52
C THR A 237 11.04 12.58 -6.04
N SER A 238 11.96 12.21 -5.16
CA SER A 238 13.16 11.42 -5.47
C SER A 238 12.84 10.04 -6.01
N ARG A 239 11.76 9.38 -5.54
CA ARG A 239 11.29 8.09 -6.07
C ARG A 239 10.69 8.22 -7.48
N ALA A 240 9.93 9.29 -7.74
CA ALA A 240 9.24 9.48 -9.02
C ALA A 240 10.11 10.09 -10.11
N MET A 241 11.03 11.01 -9.76
CA MET A 241 11.88 11.72 -10.72
C MET A 241 12.63 10.81 -11.72
N PRO A 242 13.34 9.74 -11.30
CA PRO A 242 14.07 8.92 -12.26
C PRO A 242 13.12 8.07 -13.13
N LEU A 243 11.91 7.77 -12.67
CA LEU A 243 10.93 7.00 -13.46
C LEU A 243 10.47 7.75 -14.71
N LEU A 244 10.57 9.07 -14.74
CA LEU A 244 10.34 9.90 -15.93
C LEU A 244 11.27 9.54 -17.11
N TYR A 245 12.43 8.95 -16.83
CA TYR A 245 13.47 8.69 -17.83
C TYR A 245 13.93 7.22 -17.89
N PHE A 246 13.79 6.47 -16.78
CA PHE A 246 14.33 5.12 -16.62
C PHE A 246 13.25 4.04 -16.56
N ASN A 247 12.09 4.25 -17.20
CA ASN A 247 10.99 3.27 -17.22
C ASN A 247 11.46 1.86 -17.66
N GLN A 248 12.28 1.76 -18.70
CA GLN A 248 12.83 0.46 -19.15
C GLN A 248 13.70 -0.24 -18.10
N VAL A 249 14.45 0.53 -17.30
CA VAL A 249 15.25 -0.04 -16.21
C VAL A 249 14.34 -0.47 -15.06
N ALA A 250 13.32 0.34 -14.72
CA ALA A 250 12.34 -0.01 -13.70
C ALA A 250 11.56 -1.28 -14.06
N GLN A 251 11.15 -1.45 -15.32
CA GLN A 251 10.54 -2.68 -15.83
C GLN A 251 11.49 -3.89 -15.74
N ALA A 252 12.77 -3.71 -16.12
CA ALA A 252 13.77 -4.78 -16.01
C ALA A 252 14.07 -5.19 -14.55
N LEU A 253 13.78 -4.30 -13.60
CA LEU A 253 13.88 -4.55 -12.16
C LEU A 253 12.61 -5.16 -11.56
N ASP A 254 11.56 -5.36 -12.35
CA ASP A 254 10.24 -5.80 -11.91
C ASP A 254 9.58 -4.81 -10.92
N LEU A 255 9.83 -3.50 -11.10
CA LEU A 255 9.19 -2.44 -10.29
C LEU A 255 7.77 -2.09 -10.77
N GLY A 256 7.31 -2.72 -11.86
CA GLY A 256 5.98 -2.52 -12.43
C GLY A 256 5.98 -2.49 -13.95
N THR A 257 4.78 -2.66 -14.51
CA THR A 257 4.48 -2.41 -15.93
C THR A 257 4.53 -0.92 -16.26
N GLU A 258 4.54 -0.56 -17.55
CA GLU A 258 4.50 0.84 -17.99
C GLU A 258 3.32 1.62 -17.39
N ASP A 259 2.12 1.02 -17.39
CA ASP A 259 0.92 1.63 -16.83
C ASP A 259 1.02 1.81 -15.30
N GLN A 260 1.58 0.82 -14.59
CA GLN A 260 1.80 0.91 -13.14
C GLN A 260 2.84 1.96 -12.77
N ILE A 261 3.90 2.09 -13.57
CA ILE A 261 4.93 3.12 -13.38
C ILE A 261 4.35 4.51 -13.64
N THR A 262 3.56 4.66 -14.71
CA THR A 262 2.85 5.91 -15.02
C THR A 262 1.89 6.29 -13.88
N ALA A 263 1.08 5.34 -13.42
CA ALA A 263 0.17 5.55 -12.29
C ALA A 263 0.93 5.92 -10.99
N SER A 264 2.12 5.36 -10.77
CA SER A 264 2.97 5.68 -9.62
C SER A 264 3.51 7.11 -9.69
N ILE A 265 3.90 7.58 -10.88
CA ILE A 265 4.32 8.98 -11.11
C ILE A 265 3.13 9.93 -10.86
N ASP A 266 1.94 9.62 -11.40
CA ASP A 266 0.74 10.44 -11.22
C ASP A 266 0.29 10.50 -9.74
N ALA A 267 0.42 9.39 -9.02
CA ALA A 267 0.19 9.33 -7.58
C ALA A 267 1.20 10.19 -6.81
N ALA A 268 2.49 10.18 -7.22
CA ALA A 268 3.51 11.04 -6.63
C ALA A 268 3.22 12.53 -6.88
N ILE A 269 2.85 12.91 -8.11
CA ILE A 269 2.41 14.28 -8.46
C ILE A 269 1.25 14.70 -7.56
N THR A 270 0.20 13.87 -7.50
CA THR A 270 -0.97 14.14 -6.64
C THR A 270 -0.55 14.33 -5.18
N ARG A 271 0.34 13.46 -4.67
CA ARG A 271 0.81 13.50 -3.29
C ARG A 271 1.60 14.77 -2.99
N VAL A 272 2.54 15.18 -3.84
CA VAL A 272 3.32 16.42 -3.61
C VAL A 272 2.43 17.66 -3.70
N LEU A 273 1.44 17.67 -4.61
CA LEU A 273 0.48 18.77 -4.73
C LEU A 273 -0.43 18.90 -3.49
N THR A 274 -0.75 17.80 -2.79
CA THR A 274 -1.47 17.88 -1.51
C THR A 274 -0.68 18.59 -0.40
N ARG A 275 0.63 18.81 -0.62
CA ARG A 275 1.55 19.47 0.31
C ARG A 275 1.99 20.84 -0.17
N GLN A 276 1.34 21.37 -1.20
CA GLN A 276 1.53 22.74 -1.65
C GLN A 276 0.73 23.70 -0.77
N SER A 277 1.37 24.74 -0.24
CA SER A 277 0.71 25.82 0.50
C SER A 277 0.12 26.88 -0.42
N SER A 278 -0.71 27.76 0.14
CA SER A 278 -1.41 28.83 -0.61
C SER A 278 -0.49 29.85 -1.27
N ASN A 279 0.76 29.96 -0.82
CA ASN A 279 1.80 30.79 -1.44
C ASN A 279 2.60 30.06 -2.52
N GLY A 280 2.28 28.79 -2.82
CA GLY A 280 2.94 27.99 -3.86
C GLY A 280 4.16 27.18 -3.40
N ALA A 281 4.61 27.36 -2.15
CA ALA A 281 5.67 26.57 -1.54
C ALA A 281 5.22 25.15 -1.17
N PHE A 282 6.17 24.27 -0.84
CA PHE A 282 5.94 22.89 -0.48
C PHE A 282 6.48 22.56 0.91
N GLY A 283 5.68 21.86 1.71
CA GLY A 283 6.12 21.35 3.01
C GLY A 283 6.61 19.92 2.93
N LEU A 284 7.42 19.49 3.90
CA LEU A 284 7.96 18.12 3.96
C LEU A 284 6.87 17.05 4.11
N TRP A 285 5.80 17.32 4.85
CA TRP A 285 4.76 16.32 5.16
C TRP A 285 3.33 16.78 4.85
N ARG A 286 3.09 18.08 4.87
CA ARG A 286 1.79 18.75 4.71
C ARG A 286 2.01 20.10 4.01
N ALA A 287 0.91 20.80 3.70
CA ALA A 287 0.96 22.14 3.14
C ALA A 287 1.61 23.13 4.13
N GLU A 288 2.88 23.45 3.89
CA GLU A 288 3.71 24.36 4.67
C GLU A 288 4.72 25.04 3.75
N SER A 289 5.43 26.03 4.28
CA SER A 289 6.50 26.74 3.59
C SER A 289 7.71 26.84 4.49
N GLY A 290 8.91 27.00 3.92
CA GLY A 290 10.10 27.32 4.71
C GLY A 290 11.39 26.81 4.09
N ASP A 291 11.32 25.75 3.30
CA ASP A 291 12.47 25.12 2.65
C ASP A 291 12.51 25.47 1.16
N PHE A 292 13.37 26.42 0.80
CA PHE A 292 13.43 26.91 -0.57
C PHE A 292 14.09 25.92 -1.54
N TRP A 293 15.04 25.12 -1.05
CA TRP A 293 15.63 24.05 -1.84
C TRP A 293 14.56 23.01 -2.21
N LEU A 294 13.69 22.66 -1.26
CA LEU A 294 12.58 21.75 -1.51
C LEU A 294 11.59 22.33 -2.53
N ASP A 295 11.27 23.62 -2.41
CA ASP A 295 10.41 24.32 -3.38
C ASP A 295 10.99 24.19 -4.80
N ALA A 296 12.30 24.44 -4.96
CA ALA A 296 12.99 24.32 -6.25
C ALA A 296 13.03 22.86 -6.74
N TYR A 297 13.28 21.89 -5.85
CA TYR A 297 13.34 20.48 -6.20
C TYR A 297 11.99 19.93 -6.69
N VAL A 298 10.90 20.26 -6.00
CA VAL A 298 9.55 19.89 -6.43
C VAL A 298 9.16 20.64 -7.70
N GLY A 299 9.53 21.92 -7.81
CA GLY A 299 9.34 22.71 -9.03
C GLY A 299 10.01 22.06 -10.25
N ASP A 300 11.26 21.59 -10.11
CA ASP A 300 11.98 20.87 -11.17
C ASP A 300 11.25 19.58 -11.56
N PHE A 301 10.78 18.81 -10.57
CA PHE A 301 10.03 17.58 -10.81
C PHE A 301 8.74 17.83 -11.59
N LEU A 302 7.93 18.80 -11.15
CA LEU A 302 6.68 19.14 -11.83
C LEU A 302 6.95 19.65 -13.25
N SER A 303 7.97 20.49 -13.46
CA SER A 303 8.41 20.95 -14.79
C SER A 303 8.73 19.75 -15.71
N ARG A 304 9.56 18.82 -15.24
CA ARG A 304 9.98 17.64 -16.02
C ARG A 304 8.84 16.67 -16.27
N ALA A 305 7.99 16.42 -15.27
CA ALA A 305 6.84 15.55 -15.41
C ALA A 305 5.85 16.10 -16.45
N ARG A 306 5.60 17.41 -16.45
CA ARG A 306 4.80 18.08 -17.48
C ARG A 306 5.42 17.91 -18.87
N ALA A 307 6.74 18.12 -19.00
CA ALA A 307 7.46 17.94 -20.26
C ALA A 307 7.45 16.48 -20.75
N ALA A 308 7.39 15.51 -19.83
CA ALA A 308 7.24 14.08 -20.11
C ALA A 308 5.78 13.67 -20.43
N GLY A 309 4.82 14.61 -20.39
CA GLY A 309 3.42 14.37 -20.78
C GLY A 309 2.47 14.07 -19.63
N HIS A 310 2.91 14.12 -18.37
CA HIS A 310 2.03 13.95 -17.21
C HIS A 310 1.16 15.18 -16.98
N ALA A 311 -0.08 14.95 -16.56
CA ALA A 311 -1.04 16.01 -16.30
C ALA A 311 -0.72 16.71 -14.97
N ILE A 312 -0.52 18.02 -15.03
CA ILE A 312 -0.32 18.87 -13.84
C ILE A 312 -1.34 20.01 -13.90
N PRO A 313 -2.12 20.24 -12.83
CA PRO A 313 -3.06 21.36 -12.79
C PRO A 313 -2.36 22.70 -12.99
N ASP A 314 -2.76 23.46 -14.01
CA ASP A 314 -2.11 24.73 -14.39
C ASP A 314 -1.98 25.71 -13.22
N ARG A 315 -3.03 25.84 -12.40
CA ARG A 315 -3.01 26.73 -11.24
C ARG A 315 -1.91 26.34 -10.24
N ALA A 316 -1.77 25.05 -9.94
CA ALA A 316 -0.78 24.57 -9.00
C ALA A 316 0.65 24.77 -9.54
N PHE A 317 0.84 24.53 -10.84
CA PHE A 317 2.11 24.75 -11.52
C PHE A 317 2.51 26.22 -11.53
N THR A 318 1.61 27.11 -11.93
CA THR A 318 1.85 28.56 -11.92
C THR A 318 2.18 29.06 -10.52
N MET A 319 1.45 28.61 -9.49
CA MET A 319 1.76 28.97 -8.11
C MET A 319 3.15 28.53 -7.67
N ALA A 320 3.60 27.33 -8.07
CA ALA A 320 4.96 26.87 -7.77
C ALA A 320 6.02 27.75 -8.45
N MET A 321 5.85 28.07 -9.74
CA MET A 321 6.78 28.93 -10.47
C MET A 321 6.80 30.35 -9.94
N ASP A 322 5.64 30.91 -9.59
CA ASP A 322 5.54 32.24 -9.00
C ASP A 322 6.20 32.29 -7.61
N ASN A 323 6.08 31.23 -6.79
CA ASN A 323 6.80 31.13 -5.52
C ASN A 323 8.33 31.20 -5.74
N LEU A 324 8.86 30.44 -6.71
CA LEU A 324 10.28 30.48 -7.05
C LEU A 324 10.71 31.87 -7.53
N ARG A 325 9.96 32.48 -8.46
CA ARG A 325 10.25 33.83 -8.97
C ARG A 325 10.28 34.86 -7.86
N ASN A 326 9.26 34.86 -7.01
CA ASN A 326 9.16 35.79 -5.89
C ASN A 326 10.37 35.64 -4.96
N ARG A 327 10.73 34.42 -4.60
CA ARG A 327 11.83 34.18 -3.66
C ARG A 327 13.20 34.53 -4.23
N VAL A 328 13.44 34.27 -5.52
CA VAL A 328 14.63 34.74 -6.24
C VAL A 328 14.68 36.28 -6.28
N ASN A 329 13.56 36.96 -6.56
CA ASN A 329 13.51 38.42 -6.63
C ASN A 329 13.83 39.11 -5.29
N TYR A 330 13.62 38.42 -4.17
CA TYR A 330 13.92 38.92 -2.82
C TYR A 330 15.27 38.41 -2.27
N ALA A 331 16.06 37.67 -3.07
CA ALA A 331 17.36 37.17 -2.63
C ALA A 331 18.37 38.33 -2.47
N PRO A 332 18.90 38.56 -1.25
CA PRO A 332 19.77 39.70 -0.98
C PRO A 332 21.25 39.44 -1.35
N ASP A 333 21.65 38.18 -1.49
CA ASP A 333 23.03 37.74 -1.70
C ASP A 333 23.05 36.50 -2.60
N PHE A 334 24.04 36.43 -3.48
CA PHE A 334 24.30 35.31 -4.41
C PHE A 334 25.74 34.79 -4.27
N ASP A 335 26.57 35.44 -3.45
CA ASP A 335 28.00 35.17 -3.32
C ASP A 335 28.28 34.15 -2.21
N ASP A 336 27.50 34.16 -1.11
CA ASP A 336 27.61 33.21 0.01
C ASP A 336 26.27 32.52 0.31
N GLY A 337 26.18 31.20 0.04
CA GLY A 337 24.97 30.39 0.30
C GLY A 337 23.82 30.74 -0.65
N GLY A 338 23.74 30.04 -1.78
CA GLY A 338 22.79 30.32 -2.86
C GLY A 338 22.53 29.13 -3.77
N GLU A 339 22.83 27.91 -3.32
CA GLU A 339 22.62 26.69 -4.08
C GLU A 339 21.13 26.47 -4.40
N ASP A 340 20.24 26.83 -3.49
CA ASP A 340 18.79 26.79 -3.68
C ASP A 340 18.30 27.87 -4.67
N ILE A 341 18.88 29.08 -4.61
CA ILE A 341 18.62 30.15 -5.57
C ILE A 341 19.11 29.77 -6.98
N ALA A 342 20.33 29.25 -7.09
CA ALA A 342 20.89 28.77 -8.35
C ALA A 342 20.02 27.65 -8.94
N TYR A 343 19.54 26.74 -8.08
CA TYR A 343 18.65 25.68 -8.52
C TYR A 343 17.28 26.20 -8.96
N ALA A 344 16.67 27.12 -8.21
CA ALA A 344 15.43 27.78 -8.60
C ALA A 344 15.57 28.52 -9.93
N LEU A 345 16.67 29.26 -10.15
CA LEU A 345 16.98 29.93 -11.41
C LEU A 345 17.09 28.93 -12.57
N MET A 346 17.72 27.78 -12.35
CA MET A 346 17.81 26.72 -13.36
C MET A 346 16.42 26.19 -13.76
N VAL A 347 15.52 26.01 -12.79
CA VAL A 347 14.12 25.61 -13.06
C VAL A 347 13.38 26.71 -13.83
N LEU A 348 13.44 27.95 -13.35
CA LEU A 348 12.76 29.08 -13.98
C LEU A 348 13.24 29.35 -15.41
N ALA A 349 14.54 29.23 -15.66
CA ALA A 349 15.10 29.40 -16.99
C ALA A 349 14.59 28.36 -18.00
N ARG A 350 14.20 27.17 -17.54
CA ARG A 350 13.59 26.15 -18.41
C ARG A 350 12.16 26.50 -18.80
N GLU A 351 11.40 27.08 -17.88
CA GLU A 351 9.96 27.33 -18.06
C GLU A 351 9.63 28.70 -18.69
N GLY A 352 10.59 29.65 -18.71
CA GLY A 352 10.42 30.98 -19.27
C GLY A 352 9.74 31.95 -18.32
#